data_AF-A0A7Y3AUS1-F1
#
_entry.id   AF-A0A7Y3AUS1-F1
#
_cell.length_a   1.000
_cell.length_b   1.000
_cell.length_c   1.000
_cell.angle_alpha   90.00
_cell.angle_beta   90.00
_cell.angle_gamma   90.00
#
_symmetry.space_group_name_H-M   'P 1'
#
loop_
_entity.id
_entity.type
_entity.pdbx_description
1 polymer ?
#
loop_
_entity_poly.entity_id
_entity_poly.type
_entity_poly.pdbx_seq_one_letter_code
_entity_poly.pdbx_strand_id
1 'polypeptide(L)' 'NKEHPYCKGVIDKGLQQFVNNYIMQFELATKVPINFVGSIAYFLKDELTAILERNDLIVGVIRQRPIEGLVEFHQETI' A
#
# COMPACT_ATOMS: atom_id res chain seq x y z
N ASN A 1 2.90 19.91 0.85
CA ASN A 1 1.51 20.19 1.30
C ASN A 1 0.54 19.05 0.98
N LYS A 2 0.83 17.79 1.35
CA LYS A 2 -0.20 16.72 1.31
C LYS A 2 -1.23 16.84 2.44
N GLU A 3 -0.82 17.49 3.53
CA GLU A 3 -1.66 17.70 4.73
C GLU A 3 -2.83 18.66 4.53
N HIS A 4 -2.84 19.42 3.43
CA HIS A 4 -3.94 20.33 3.14
C HIS A 4 -5.25 19.54 2.95
N PRO A 5 -6.39 19.96 3.55
CA PRO A 5 -7.63 19.18 3.52
C PRO A 5 -8.08 18.76 2.11
N TYR A 6 -7.94 19.67 1.14
CA TYR A 6 -8.23 19.36 -0.27
C TYR A 6 -7.36 18.22 -0.81
N CYS A 7 -6.05 18.26 -0.56
CA CYS A 7 -5.13 17.22 -1.03
C CYS A 7 -5.43 15.88 -0.37
N LYS A 8 -5.71 15.86 0.94
CA LYS A 8 -6.15 14.65 1.64
C LYS A 8 -7.41 14.05 1.01
N GLY A 9 -8.40 14.88 0.69
CA GLY A 9 -9.63 14.43 0.02
C GLY A 9 -9.38 13.83 -1.36
N VAL A 10 -8.48 14.42 -2.16
CA VAL A 10 -8.10 13.87 -3.47
C VAL A 10 -7.36 12.54 -3.33
N ILE A 11 -6.43 12.44 -2.38
CA ILE A 11 -5.67 11.21 -2.10
C ILE A 11 -6.59 10.09 -1.65
N ASP A 12 -7.44 10.32 -0.63
CA ASP A 12 -8.35 9.31 -0.09
C ASP A 12 -9.32 8.81 -1.17
N LYS A 13 -9.90 9.72 -1.98
CA LYS A 13 -10.77 9.35 -3.09
C LYS A 13 -10.03 8.51 -4.15
N GLY A 14 -8.82 8.91 -4.53
CA GLY A 14 -8.03 8.19 -5.53
C GLY A 14 -7.63 6.79 -5.05
N LEU A 15 -7.22 6.67 -3.78
CA LEU A 15 -6.87 5.39 -3.18
C LEU A 15 -8.09 4.48 -3.01
N GLN A 16 -9.25 5.00 -2.61
CA GLN A 16 -10.48 4.20 -2.53
C GLN A 16 -10.91 3.68 -3.91
N GLN A 17 -10.81 4.51 -4.95
CA GLN A 17 -11.05 4.07 -6.33
C GLN A 17 -10.07 2.98 -6.76
N PHE A 18 -8.80 3.11 -6.37
CA PHE A 18 -7.79 2.09 -6.63
C PHE A 18 -8.14 0.76 -5.95
N VAL A 19 -8.49 0.78 -4.67
CA VAL A 19 -8.92 -0.41 -3.91
C VAL A 19 -10.10 -1.10 -4.61
N ASN A 20 -11.15 -0.35 -4.91
CA ASN A 20 -12.38 -0.90 -5.50
C ASN A 20 -12.14 -1.54 -6.86
N ASN A 21 -11.38 -0.86 -7.72
CA ASN A 21 -11.24 -1.25 -9.12
C ASN A 21 -10.12 -2.26 -9.35
N TYR A 22 -9.04 -2.18 -8.57
CA TYR A 22 -7.82 -2.95 -8.83
C TYR A 22 -7.53 -4.03 -7.81
N ILE A 23 -8.00 -3.90 -6.57
CA ILE A 23 -7.74 -4.88 -5.51
C ILE A 23 -8.95 -5.79 -5.31
N MET A 24 -10.12 -5.21 -5.05
CA MET A 24 -11.33 -5.95 -4.67
C MET A 24 -11.91 -6.83 -5.79
N GLN A 25 -11.40 -6.72 -7.02
CA GLN A 25 -11.72 -7.65 -8.10
C GLN A 25 -11.21 -9.07 -7.85
N PHE A 26 -10.23 -9.25 -6.97
CA PHE A 26 -9.69 -10.57 -6.65
C PHE A 26 -10.46 -11.21 -5.49
N GLU A 27 -10.97 -12.42 -5.68
CA GLU A 27 -11.75 -13.15 -4.65
C GLU A 27 -10.99 -13.37 -3.34
N LEU A 28 -9.66 -13.41 -3.40
CA LEU A 28 -8.79 -13.61 -2.24
C LEU A 28 -8.27 -12.30 -1.63
N ALA A 29 -8.71 -11.13 -2.10
CA ALA A 29 -8.17 -9.83 -1.69
C ALA A 29 -8.15 -9.62 -0.16
N THR A 30 -9.19 -10.06 0.54
CA THR A 30 -9.31 -9.94 2.01
C THR A 30 -8.57 -11.03 2.79
N LYS A 31 -7.97 -12.00 2.10
CA LYS A 31 -7.34 -13.19 2.71
C LYS A 31 -5.82 -13.20 2.58
N VAL A 32 -5.25 -12.31 1.77
CA VAL A 32 -3.82 -12.27 1.50
C VAL A 32 -3.24 -10.89 1.80
N PRO A 33 -1.97 -10.80 2.25
CA PRO A 33 -1.31 -9.51 2.43
C PRO A 33 -1.10 -8.78 1.10
N ILE A 34 -1.37 -7.48 1.09
CA ILE A 34 -1.16 -6.61 -0.07
C ILE A 34 0.13 -5.82 0.14
N ASN A 35 1.11 -6.08 -0.74
CA ASN A 35 2.42 -5.44 -0.71
C ASN A 35 2.47 -4.30 -1.73
N PHE A 36 3.12 -3.19 -1.38
CA PHE A 36 3.36 -2.07 -2.28
C PHE A 36 4.85 -1.77 -2.39
N VAL A 37 5.32 -1.42 -3.59
CA VAL A 37 6.70 -1.01 -3.83
C VAL A 37 6.74 0.28 -4.64
N GLY A 38 7.58 1.22 -4.24
CA GLY A 38 7.84 2.46 -4.97
C GLY A 38 7.76 3.70 -4.09
N SER A 39 8.28 4.82 -4.59
CA SER A 39 8.35 6.10 -3.87
C SER A 39 6.97 6.62 -3.46
N ILE A 40 5.98 6.55 -4.37
CA ILE A 40 4.62 7.02 -4.09
C ILE A 40 3.99 6.21 -2.94
N ALA A 41 4.07 4.88 -3.01
CA ALA A 41 3.55 4.01 -1.97
C ALA A 41 4.24 4.26 -0.62
N TYR A 42 5.57 4.47 -0.63
CA TYR A 42 6.32 4.78 0.57
C TYR A 42 5.92 6.11 1.22
N PHE A 43 5.73 7.17 0.44
CA PHE A 43 5.34 8.49 0.96
C PHE A 43 3.86 8.59 1.33
N LEU A 44 3.01 7.71 0.79
CA LEU A 44 1.59 7.58 1.11
C LEU A 44 1.29 6.36 1.98
N LYS A 45 2.29 5.82 2.69
CA LYS A 45 2.15 4.58 3.47
C LYS A 45 1.05 4.66 4.52
N ASP A 46 0.88 5.82 5.16
CA ASP A 46 -0.08 6.01 6.25
C ASP A 46 -1.51 6.02 5.67
N GLU A 47 -1.68 6.71 4.53
CA GLU A 47 -2.93 6.75 3.78
C GLU A 47 -3.29 5.38 3.17
N LEU A 48 -2.29 4.65 2.67
CA LEU A 48 -2.46 3.27 2.17
C LEU A 48 -2.84 2.31 3.29
N THR A 49 -2.18 2.39 4.44
CA THR A 49 -2.51 1.53 5.59
C THR A 49 -3.95 1.78 6.03
N ALA A 50 -4.33 3.06 6.20
CA ALA A 50 -5.67 3.42 6.63
C ALA A 50 -6.77 3.00 5.64
N ILE A 51 -6.53 3.10 4.32
CA ILE A 51 -7.54 2.70 3.33
C ILE A 51 -7.68 1.18 3.23
N LEU A 52 -6.58 0.43 3.36
CA LEU A 52 -6.63 -1.03 3.34
C LEU A 52 -7.37 -1.57 4.56
N GLU A 53 -7.04 -1.07 5.76
CA GLU A 53 -7.73 -1.45 7.00
C GLU A 53 -9.23 -1.11 6.95
N ARG A 54 -9.61 0.05 6.40
CA ARG A 54 -11.02 0.46 6.22
C ARG A 54 -11.81 -0.48 5.30
N ASN A 55 -11.14 -1.20 4.41
CA ASN A 55 -11.75 -2.10 3.44
C ASN A 55 -11.56 -3.59 3.82
N ASP A 56 -11.23 -3.89 5.09
CA ASP A 56 -10.99 -5.25 5.59
C ASP A 56 -9.87 -6.00 4.83
N LEU A 57 -8.88 -5.25 4.34
CA LEU A 57 -7.73 -5.78 3.61
C LEU A 57 -6.51 -5.91 4.54
N ILE A 58 -5.70 -6.94 4.27
CA ILE A 58 -4.50 -7.21 5.07
C ILE A 58 -3.34 -6.39 4.52
N VAL A 59 -2.82 -5.50 5.35
CA VAL A 59 -1.64 -4.69 5.02
C VAL A 59 -0.41 -5.60 5.00
N GLY A 60 0.28 -5.63 3.85
CA GLY A 60 1.57 -6.28 3.70
C GLY A 60 2.73 -5.30 3.83
N VAL A 61 3.81 -5.64 3.14
CA VAL A 61 5.04 -4.88 3.13
C VAL A 61 4.95 -3.69 2.17
N ILE A 62 5.27 -2.48 2.66
CA ILE A 62 5.36 -1.27 1.85
C ILE A 62 6.83 -0.81 1.82
N ARG A 63 7.49 -0.85 0.65
CA ARG A 63 8.91 -0.48 0.51
C ARG A 63 9.14 0.58 -0.56
N GLN A 64 10.20 1.36 -0.42
CA GLN A 64 10.55 2.38 -1.39
C GLN A 64 11.24 1.80 -2.63
N ARG A 65 12.16 0.84 -2.42
CA ARG A 65 12.99 0.26 -3.49
C ARG A 65 12.85 -1.27 -3.49
N PRO A 66 12.67 -1.91 -4.67
CA PRO A 66 12.58 -3.36 -4.74
C PRO A 66 13.82 -4.09 -4.21
N ILE A 67 15.01 -3.48 -4.37
CA ILE A 67 16.29 -4.10 -4.01
C ILE A 67 16.43 -4.41 -2.52
N GLU A 68 15.72 -3.68 -1.65
CA GLU A 68 15.78 -3.88 -0.20
C GLU A 68 15.35 -5.30 0.21
N GLY A 69 14.34 -5.87 -0.45
CA GLY A 69 13.93 -7.26 -0.19
C GLY A 69 14.90 -8.30 -0.68
N LEU A 70 15.61 -8.02 -1.77
CA LEU A 70 16.64 -8.92 -2.25
C LEU A 70 17.86 -8.93 -1.33
N VAL A 71 18.24 -7.75 -0.81
CA VAL A 71 19.37 -7.63 0.12
C VAL A 71 19.08 -8.36 1.43
N GLU A 72 17.91 -8.14 2.05
CA GLU A 72 17.51 -8.84 3.28
C GLU A 72 17.53 -10.37 3.12
N PHE A 73 16.96 -10.89 2.03
CA PHE A 73 16.95 -12.33 1.76
C PHE A 73 18.36 -12.95 1.70
N HIS A 74 19.31 -12.26 1.08
CA HIS A 74 20.69 -12.76 0.99
C HIS A 74 21.47 -12.59 2.30
N GLN A 75 21.10 -11.62 3.15
CA GLN A 75 21.70 -11.46 4.47
C GLN A 75 21.26 -12.56 5.44
N GLU A 76 20.03 -13.05 5.36
CA GLU A 76 19.53 -14.15 6.20
C GLU A 76 20.13 -15.53 5.84
N THR A 77 20.75 -15.65 4.66
CA THR A 77 21.32 -16.91 4.17
C THR A 77 22.83 -17.07 4.50
N ILE A 78 23.45 -16.05 5.11
CA ILE A 78 24.86 -16.04 5.55
C ILE A 78 24.92 -16.21 7.06
#